data_AF-A0A484CB80-F1
#
_entry.id   AF-A0A484CB80-F1
#
_cell.length_a   1.000
_cell.length_b   1.000
_cell.length_c   1.000
_cell.angle_alpha   90.00
_cell.angle_beta   90.00
_cell.angle_gamma   90.00
#
_symmetry.space_group_name_H-M   'P 1'
#
loop_
_entity.id
_entity.type
_entity.pdbx_description
1 polymer ?
#
loop_
_entity_poly.entity_id
_entity_poly.type
_entity_poly.pdbx_seq_one_letter_code
_entity_poly.pdbx_strand_id
1 'polypeptide(L)'
;MDVLEDVSVEARFLESFTVDKFCRFCSASRSDTQRQEMAEQQNITMRVIVSEGDIRKMTTKRTDTLDDLIGWLKGTLQANYSFTLQYQDPEFNNALCNLTNLSDLPEKPTITIIPMIELVPISGDTESYSDTRSQADTEILSSSSLDRSF
;
A
#
# COMPACT_ATOMS: atom_id res chain seq x y z
N MET A 1 83.94 38.88 -11.60
CA MET A 1 83.50 38.32 -10.30
C MET A 1 82.06 37.89 -10.47
N ASP A 2 81.74 36.79 -11.17
CA ASP A 2 82.33 35.42 -11.27
C ASP A 2 81.71 34.45 -10.24
N VAL A 3 81.40 33.17 -10.54
CA VAL A 3 81.01 32.50 -11.80
C VAL A 3 80.52 31.05 -11.49
N LEU A 4 79.48 30.52 -12.17
CA LEU A 4 79.06 29.09 -12.27
C LEU A 4 78.67 28.36 -10.93
N GLU A 5 78.08 27.15 -10.83
CA GLU A 5 77.19 26.24 -11.63
C GLU A 5 76.67 25.14 -10.65
N ASP A 6 75.56 24.39 -10.83
CA ASP A 6 74.36 24.55 -11.68
C ASP A 6 73.07 24.47 -10.79
N VAL A 7 72.29 23.40 -10.56
CA VAL A 7 72.24 21.99 -11.06
C VAL A 7 70.79 21.63 -11.43
N SER A 8 70.56 21.22 -12.69
CA SER A 8 69.25 20.87 -13.26
C SER A 8 68.60 19.57 -12.74
N VAL A 9 67.27 19.58 -12.56
CA VAL A 9 66.34 18.51 -13.02
C VAL A 9 65.05 19.15 -13.56
N GLU A 10 64.45 18.56 -14.59
CA GLU A 10 63.35 19.13 -15.37
C GLU A 10 61.96 19.00 -14.73
N ALA A 11 61.09 20.00 -15.00
CA ALA A 11 59.64 19.86 -14.96
C ALA A 11 58.95 20.72 -16.04
N ARG A 12 59.54 20.83 -17.24
CA ARG A 12 58.87 21.44 -18.40
C ARG A 12 57.98 20.42 -19.09
N PHE A 13 56.70 20.34 -18.71
CA PHE A 13 55.69 19.71 -19.56
C PHE A 13 54.74 20.76 -20.12
N LEU A 14 54.50 20.69 -21.43
CA LEU A 14 53.98 21.80 -22.24
C LEU A 14 52.50 22.10 -22.01
N GLU A 15 52.14 23.36 -22.15
CA GLU A 15 50.80 23.73 -22.63
C GLU A 15 50.56 23.04 -23.97
N SER A 16 49.55 22.18 -24.06
CA SER A 16 49.22 21.48 -25.30
C SER A 16 47.72 21.58 -25.57
N PHE A 17 47.36 22.45 -26.51
CA PHE A 17 46.03 22.49 -27.11
C PHE A 17 45.79 21.18 -27.89
N THR A 18 45.08 20.22 -27.29
CA THR A 18 44.57 19.04 -27.99
C THR A 18 43.04 18.99 -27.98
N VAL A 19 42.48 19.72 -28.94
CA VAL A 19 41.23 19.47 -29.69
C VAL A 19 40.04 18.92 -28.91
N ASP A 20 38.94 19.68 -28.96
CA ASP A 20 37.58 19.36 -28.56
C ASP A 20 37.14 17.93 -28.97
N LYS A 21 37.47 16.95 -28.12
CA LYS A 21 37.14 15.54 -28.35
C LYS A 21 35.76 15.26 -27.77
N PHE A 22 34.75 15.83 -28.43
CA PHE A 22 33.31 15.64 -28.23
C PHE A 22 33.01 14.35 -27.46
N CYS A 23 32.69 14.46 -26.16
CA CYS A 23 32.49 13.30 -25.30
C CYS A 23 31.14 12.63 -25.63
N ARG A 24 31.10 11.90 -26.75
CA ARG A 24 29.93 11.17 -27.26
C ARG A 24 29.41 10.11 -26.28
N PHE A 25 30.23 9.73 -25.30
CA PHE A 25 29.88 8.83 -24.20
C PHE A 25 29.23 9.57 -23.00
N CYS A 26 29.60 10.83 -22.74
CA CYS A 26 29.07 11.61 -21.61
C CYS A 26 27.58 11.94 -21.77
N SER A 27 27.10 12.12 -23.02
CA SER A 27 25.70 12.41 -23.31
C SER A 27 24.77 11.22 -23.04
N ALA A 28 25.27 9.98 -23.13
CA ALA A 28 24.48 8.77 -22.85
C ALA A 28 24.12 8.69 -21.35
N SER A 29 25.14 8.75 -20.48
CA SER A 29 24.95 8.62 -19.02
C SER A 29 23.93 9.61 -18.43
N ARG A 30 23.94 10.89 -18.84
CA ARG A 30 22.91 11.85 -18.40
C ARG A 30 21.52 11.52 -18.93
N SER A 31 21.41 11.01 -20.15
CA SER A 31 20.12 10.69 -20.77
C SER A 31 19.45 9.50 -20.10
N ASP A 32 20.21 8.48 -19.73
CA ASP A 32 19.68 7.29 -19.07
C ASP A 32 19.29 7.55 -17.62
N THR A 33 20.09 8.31 -16.86
CA THR A 33 19.70 8.76 -15.50
C THR A 33 18.43 9.61 -15.53
N GLN A 34 18.34 10.61 -16.42
CA GLN A 34 17.12 11.42 -16.54
C GLN A 34 15.90 10.60 -16.97
N ARG A 35 16.08 9.58 -17.83
CA ARG A 35 15.00 8.65 -18.20
C ARG A 35 14.55 7.79 -17.02
N GLN A 36 15.45 7.40 -16.14
CA GLN A 36 15.14 6.64 -14.94
C GLN A 36 14.39 7.52 -13.91
N GLU A 37 14.85 8.75 -13.69
CA GLU A 37 14.16 9.77 -12.87
C GLU A 37 12.75 10.13 -13.43
N MET A 38 12.57 10.15 -14.75
CA MET A 38 11.27 10.35 -15.41
C MET A 38 10.36 9.11 -15.27
N ALA A 39 10.91 7.90 -15.26
CA ALA A 39 10.14 6.66 -15.10
C ALA A 39 9.69 6.44 -13.64
N GLU A 40 10.48 6.88 -12.66
CA GLU A 40 10.15 6.77 -11.23
C GLU A 40 8.96 7.66 -10.85
N GLN A 41 8.74 8.80 -11.52
CA GLN A 41 7.60 9.71 -11.30
C GLN A 41 6.22 9.09 -11.61
N GLN A 42 6.16 7.86 -12.13
CA GLN A 42 4.93 7.12 -12.39
C GLN A 42 4.65 5.99 -11.37
N ASN A 43 5.45 5.83 -10.31
CA ASN A 43 5.15 4.86 -9.24
C ASN A 43 4.34 5.49 -8.10
N ILE A 44 3.47 4.70 -7.48
CA ILE A 44 2.76 5.04 -6.24
C ILE A 44 3.08 3.98 -5.18
N THR A 45 3.41 4.46 -3.97
CA THR A 45 3.81 3.61 -2.84
C THR A 45 2.77 3.71 -1.72
N MET A 46 2.17 2.57 -1.38
CA MET A 46 0.95 2.47 -0.59
C MET A 46 1.13 1.54 0.61
N ARG A 47 0.39 1.80 1.69
CA ARG A 47 0.27 0.89 2.85
C ARG A 47 -1.02 0.11 2.72
N VAL A 48 -0.94 -1.17 2.35
CA VAL A 48 -2.09 -2.05 2.13
C VAL A 48 -2.35 -2.86 3.40
N ILE A 49 -3.50 -2.65 4.03
CA ILE A 49 -4.05 -3.47 5.11
C ILE A 49 -4.91 -4.57 4.46
N VAL A 50 -4.47 -5.82 4.57
CA VAL A 50 -5.22 -7.01 4.13
C VAL A 50 -6.04 -7.56 5.30
N SER A 51 -5.48 -7.49 6.52
CA SER A 51 -6.16 -7.75 7.78
C SER A 51 -5.41 -7.05 8.92
N GLU A 52 -5.91 -7.10 10.15
CA GLU A 52 -5.23 -6.55 11.33
C GLU A 52 -3.79 -7.11 11.50
N GLY A 53 -3.58 -8.39 11.20
CA GLY A 53 -2.28 -9.06 11.26
C GLY A 53 -1.45 -9.03 9.98
N ASP A 54 -1.98 -8.49 8.87
CA ASP A 54 -1.31 -8.50 7.56
C ASP A 54 -1.37 -7.12 6.91
N ILE A 55 -0.28 -6.36 7.11
CA ILE A 55 -0.14 -4.97 6.68
C ILE A 55 1.17 -4.84 5.90
N ARG A 56 1.06 -4.54 4.61
CA ARG A 56 2.17 -4.58 3.64
C ARG A 56 2.44 -3.19 3.06
N LYS A 57 3.70 -2.79 2.98
CA LYS A 57 4.12 -1.67 2.11
C LYS A 57 4.29 -2.23 0.70
N MET A 58 3.61 -1.64 -0.28
CA MET A 58 3.71 -2.04 -1.68
C MET A 58 3.96 -0.83 -2.58
N THR A 59 4.57 -1.07 -3.74
CA THR A 59 4.77 -0.05 -4.78
C THR A 59 4.32 -0.63 -6.12
N THR A 60 3.55 0.15 -6.87
CA THR A 60 3.07 -0.20 -8.22
C THR A 60 3.15 1.02 -9.14
N LYS A 61 2.93 0.83 -10.44
CA LYS A 61 2.71 1.96 -11.35
C LYS A 61 1.36 2.60 -11.05
N ARG A 62 1.25 3.92 -11.18
CA ARG A 62 -0.01 4.64 -11.06
C ARG A 62 -0.98 4.07 -12.11
N THR A 63 -2.08 3.51 -11.65
CA THR A 63 -3.16 2.97 -12.48
C THR A 63 -4.15 4.08 -12.82
N ASP A 64 -4.70 4.06 -14.03
CA ASP A 64 -5.70 5.04 -14.46
C ASP A 64 -7.12 4.68 -13.99
N THR A 65 -7.42 3.37 -13.82
CA THR A 65 -8.74 2.89 -13.34
C THR A 65 -8.66 2.18 -11.99
N LEU A 66 -9.77 2.20 -11.25
CA LEU A 66 -9.91 1.49 -9.98
C LEU A 66 -9.88 -0.04 -10.17
N ASP A 67 -10.42 -0.55 -11.28
CA ASP A 67 -10.42 -1.97 -11.61
C ASP A 67 -9.01 -2.50 -11.89
N ASP A 68 -8.13 -1.72 -12.51
CA ASP A 68 -6.71 -2.06 -12.67
C ASP A 68 -6.01 -2.20 -11.31
N LEU A 69 -6.31 -1.30 -10.36
CA LEU A 69 -5.77 -1.37 -8.99
C LEU A 69 -6.29 -2.60 -8.24
N ILE A 70 -7.59 -2.90 -8.34
CA ILE A 70 -8.21 -4.08 -7.72
C ILE A 70 -7.65 -5.37 -8.34
N GLY A 71 -7.50 -5.43 -9.67
CA GLY A 71 -6.91 -6.56 -10.39
C GLY A 71 -5.45 -6.78 -10.03
N TRP A 72 -4.64 -5.71 -9.97
CA TRP A 72 -3.25 -5.77 -9.53
C TRP A 72 -3.13 -6.21 -8.06
N LEU A 73 -3.99 -5.72 -7.16
CA LEU A 73 -4.03 -6.17 -5.76
C LEU A 73 -4.43 -7.65 -5.66
N LYS A 74 -5.46 -8.10 -6.39
CA LYS A 74 -5.88 -9.52 -6.44
C LYS A 74 -4.72 -10.43 -6.87
N GLY A 75 -4.01 -10.07 -7.94
CA GLY A 75 -2.84 -10.82 -8.43
C GLY A 75 -1.68 -10.82 -7.43
N THR A 76 -1.35 -9.65 -6.86
CA THR A 76 -0.22 -9.47 -5.93
C THR A 76 -0.44 -10.17 -4.59
N LEU A 77 -1.69 -10.24 -4.12
CA LEU A 77 -2.09 -10.92 -2.89
C LEU A 77 -2.50 -12.38 -3.08
N GLN A 78 -2.64 -12.85 -4.32
CA GLN A 78 -3.22 -14.15 -4.68
C GLN A 78 -4.63 -14.34 -4.08
N ALA A 79 -5.40 -13.26 -4.04
CA ALA A 79 -6.71 -13.20 -3.38
C ALA A 79 -7.82 -13.77 -4.28
N ASN A 80 -8.27 -14.98 -3.95
CA ASN A 80 -9.34 -15.69 -4.66
C ASN A 80 -10.77 -15.24 -4.25
N TYR A 81 -10.95 -13.97 -3.88
CA TYR A 81 -12.22 -13.41 -3.41
C TYR A 81 -12.46 -11.99 -3.95
N SER A 82 -13.72 -11.56 -3.96
CA SER A 82 -14.09 -10.18 -4.28
C SER A 82 -13.99 -9.28 -3.05
N PHE A 83 -13.52 -8.06 -3.25
CA PHE A 83 -13.36 -7.06 -2.20
C PHE A 83 -13.58 -5.66 -2.76
N THR A 84 -13.98 -4.73 -1.89
CA THR A 84 -13.89 -3.30 -2.14
C THR A 84 -12.65 -2.73 -1.45
N LEU A 85 -12.30 -1.49 -1.79
CA LEU A 85 -11.19 -0.76 -1.20
C LEU A 85 -11.71 0.42 -0.38
N GLN A 86 -11.11 0.63 0.78
CA GLN A 86 -11.21 1.86 1.55
C GLN A 86 -9.85 2.54 1.62
N TYR A 87 -9.82 3.85 1.83
CA TYR A 87 -8.59 4.60 2.05
C TYR A 87 -8.73 5.53 3.27
N GLN A 88 -7.59 5.89 3.86
CA GLN A 88 -7.57 6.93 4.89
C GLN A 88 -7.57 8.31 4.22
N ASP A 89 -8.64 9.07 4.45
CA ASP A 89 -8.84 10.39 3.85
C ASP A 89 -8.33 11.50 4.80
N PRO A 90 -7.31 12.29 4.40
CA PRO A 90 -6.78 13.38 5.22
C PRO A 90 -7.82 14.46 5.57
N GLU A 91 -8.80 14.74 4.70
CA GLU A 91 -9.81 15.78 4.92
C GLU A 91 -10.78 15.39 6.05
N PHE A 92 -11.03 14.08 6.23
CA PHE A 92 -11.81 13.53 7.34
C PHE A 92 -10.93 13.00 8.49
N ASN A 93 -9.81 13.67 8.78
CA ASN A 93 -8.88 13.34 9.88
C ASN A 93 -8.26 11.93 9.80
N ASN A 94 -8.06 11.40 8.58
CA ASN A 94 -7.60 10.03 8.30
C ASN A 94 -8.61 8.92 8.64
N ALA A 95 -9.91 9.26 8.69
CA ALA A 95 -11.00 8.28 8.73
C ALA A 95 -11.02 7.42 7.44
N LEU A 96 -11.64 6.23 7.54
CA LEU A 96 -11.78 5.32 6.40
C LEU A 96 -12.96 5.71 5.51
N CYS A 97 -12.65 6.16 4.29
CA CYS A 97 -13.60 6.43 3.22
C CYS A 97 -13.59 5.29 2.18
N ASN A 98 -14.72 5.01 1.52
CA ASN A 98 -14.74 4.08 0.38
C ASN A 98 -13.99 4.70 -0.81
N LEU A 99 -13.10 3.94 -1.44
CA LEU A 99 -12.33 4.40 -2.60
C LEU A 99 -13.18 4.26 -3.87
N THR A 100 -13.61 5.39 -4.43
CA THR A 100 -14.37 5.46 -5.69
C THR A 100 -13.56 6.02 -6.85
N ASN A 101 -12.58 6.90 -6.59
CA ASN A 101 -11.74 7.53 -7.60
C ASN A 101 -10.26 7.56 -7.13
N LEU A 102 -9.33 7.20 -8.02
CA LEU A 102 -7.90 7.20 -7.73
C LEU A 102 -7.27 8.60 -7.66
N SER A 103 -8.02 9.63 -8.07
CA SER A 103 -7.63 11.04 -7.92
C SER A 103 -7.64 11.49 -6.47
N ASP A 104 -8.49 10.87 -5.65
CA ASP A 104 -8.73 11.24 -4.24
C ASP A 104 -7.63 10.69 -3.31
N LEU A 105 -6.76 9.81 -3.82
CA LEU A 105 -5.68 9.20 -3.06
C LEU A 105 -4.53 10.19 -2.80
N PRO A 106 -4.12 10.41 -1.53
CA PRO A 106 -2.93 11.19 -1.21
C PRO A 106 -1.65 10.49 -1.71
N GLU A 107 -0.54 11.22 -1.72
CA GLU A 107 0.78 10.77 -2.23
C GLU A 107 1.26 9.41 -1.66
N LYS A 108 0.91 9.13 -0.40
CA LYS A 108 1.29 7.92 0.35
C LYS A 108 0.05 7.32 1.04
N PRO A 109 -0.87 6.67 0.30
CA PRO A 109 -2.17 6.30 0.86
C PRO A 109 -2.09 5.03 1.69
N THR A 110 -2.84 4.99 2.79
CA THR A 110 -3.24 3.74 3.43
C THR A 110 -4.49 3.23 2.72
N ILE A 111 -4.42 2.02 2.17
CA ILE A 111 -5.53 1.29 1.56
C ILE A 111 -5.94 0.13 2.49
N THR A 112 -7.24 -0.08 2.69
CA THR A 112 -7.79 -1.21 3.45
C THR A 112 -8.66 -2.06 2.53
N ILE A 113 -8.47 -3.38 2.58
CA ILE A 113 -9.24 -4.35 1.79
C ILE A 113 -10.45 -4.79 2.60
N ILE A 114 -11.65 -4.64 2.03
CA ILE A 114 -12.92 -5.05 2.65
C ILE A 114 -13.52 -6.19 1.82
N PRO A 115 -13.46 -7.46 2.29
CA PRO A 115 -14.04 -8.59 1.58
C PRO A 115 -15.55 -8.43 1.35
N MET A 116 -16.01 -8.73 0.13
CA MET A 116 -17.43 -8.81 -0.19
C MET A 116 -17.94 -10.22 0.10
N ILE A 117 -18.95 -10.33 0.96
CA ILE A 117 -19.58 -11.61 1.31
C ILE A 117 -20.91 -11.70 0.57
N GLU A 118 -20.99 -12.59 -0.42
CA GLU A 118 -22.24 -12.91 -1.10
C GLU A 118 -23.01 -13.95 -0.28
N LEU A 119 -24.11 -13.51 0.35
CA LEU A 119 -25.00 -14.39 1.11
C LEU A 119 -25.92 -15.15 0.16
N VAL A 120 -25.54 -16.37 -0.19
CA VAL A 120 -26.42 -17.29 -0.93
C VAL A 120 -27.56 -17.74 0.00
N PRO A 121 -28.84 -17.55 -0.37
CA PRO A 121 -29.95 -18.05 0.44
C PRO A 121 -29.93 -19.58 0.47
N ILE A 122 -30.03 -20.16 1.66
CA ILE A 122 -30.18 -21.60 1.81
C ILE A 122 -31.59 -21.98 1.30
N SER A 123 -31.64 -22.65 0.16
CA SER A 123 -32.85 -23.35 -0.29
C SER A 123 -33.21 -24.41 0.75
N GLY A 124 -34.22 -24.12 1.57
CA GLY A 124 -34.61 -24.98 2.68
C GLY A 124 -35.34 -26.23 2.20
N ASP A 125 -34.60 -27.30 1.94
CA ASP A 125 -35.14 -28.65 2.09
C ASP A 125 -35.54 -28.84 3.55
N THR A 126 -36.82 -29.09 3.81
CA THR A 126 -37.41 -29.13 5.15
C THR A 126 -37.08 -30.44 5.87
N GLU A 127 -35.80 -30.65 6.16
CA GLU A 127 -35.38 -31.63 7.17
C GLU A 127 -35.88 -31.13 8.53
N SER A 128 -36.81 -31.90 9.09
CA SER A 128 -37.51 -31.56 10.32
C SER A 128 -36.53 -31.56 11.50
N TYR A 129 -36.01 -30.39 11.87
CA TYR A 129 -35.35 -30.18 13.15
C TYR A 129 -36.32 -30.56 14.27
N SER A 130 -36.15 -31.77 14.79
CA SER A 130 -36.88 -32.26 15.95
C SER A 130 -36.59 -31.33 17.12
N ASP A 131 -37.62 -30.67 17.65
CA ASP A 131 -37.52 -29.84 18.84
C ASP A 131 -37.00 -30.68 20.01
N THR A 132 -35.68 -30.66 20.23
CA THR A 132 -35.04 -31.10 21.47
C THR A 132 -35.35 -30.08 22.55
N ARG A 133 -36.62 -30.09 22.95
CA ARG A 133 -37.25 -29.21 23.95
C ARG A 133 -36.59 -29.40 25.30
N SER A 134 -35.48 -28.70 25.50
CA SER A 134 -34.75 -28.64 26.76
C SER A 134 -35.65 -28.07 27.86
N GLN A 135 -36.27 -28.95 28.64
CA GLN A 135 -36.91 -28.58 29.89
C GLN A 135 -35.84 -28.18 30.90
N ALA A 136 -35.55 -26.89 30.96
CA ALA A 136 -34.86 -26.28 32.09
C ALA A 136 -35.89 -26.00 33.19
N ASP A 137 -36.22 -27.03 33.97
CA ASP A 137 -37.17 -26.91 35.08
C ASP A 137 -36.62 -25.92 36.13
N THR A 138 -37.26 -24.76 36.22
CA THR A 138 -36.85 -23.66 37.10
C THR A 138 -37.89 -23.47 38.19
N GLU A 139 -37.60 -23.97 39.39
CA GLU A 139 -38.44 -23.90 40.59
C GLU A 139 -38.66 -22.43 41.02
N ILE A 140 -39.80 -21.83 40.65
CA ILE A 140 -40.14 -20.45 41.09
C ILE A 140 -40.68 -20.50 42.52
N LEU A 141 -39.77 -20.37 43.49
CA LEU A 141 -40.10 -20.21 44.91
C LEU A 141 -40.78 -18.87 45.16
N SER A 142 -42.11 -18.85 45.07
CA SER A 142 -42.97 -17.71 45.43
C SER A 142 -42.82 -17.37 46.92
N SER A 143 -41.97 -16.41 47.24
CA SER A 143 -41.83 -15.86 48.59
C SER A 143 -43.04 -14.96 48.92
N SER A 144 -43.98 -15.49 49.69
CA SER A 144 -45.10 -14.71 50.24
C SER A 144 -44.59 -13.66 51.23
N SER A 145 -44.45 -12.42 50.76
CA SER A 145 -44.03 -11.29 51.58
C SER A 145 -45.03 -11.02 52.70
N LEU A 146 -44.53 -11.06 53.94
CA LEU A 146 -45.25 -10.87 55.19
C LEU A 146 -46.10 -9.59 55.21
N ASP A 147 -47.43 -9.71 55.10
CA ASP A 147 -48.32 -8.60 55.45
C ASP A 147 -48.44 -8.50 56.98
N ARG A 148 -47.96 -7.38 57.53
CA ARG A 148 -48.19 -6.98 58.93
C ARG A 148 -49.22 -5.88 58.98
N SER A 149 -50.50 -6.27 59.00
CA SER A 149 -51.61 -5.36 59.28
C SER A 149 -51.86 -5.25 60.79
N PHE A 150 -51.32 -4.18 61.38
CA PHE A 150 -51.64 -3.57 62.69
C PHE A 150 -51.46 -4.44 63.96
#